data_AF-A0A7Y3RLY6-F1
#
_entry.id   AF-A0A7Y3RLY6-F1
#
_cell.length_a   1.000
_cell.length_b   1.000
_cell.length_c   1.000
_cell.angle_alpha   90.00
_cell.angle_beta   90.00
_cell.angle_gamma   90.00
#
_symmetry.space_group_name_H-M   'P 1'
#
loop_
_entity.id
_entity.type
_entity.pdbx_description
1 polymer ?
#
loop_
_entity_poly.entity_id
_entity_poly.type
_entity_poly.pdbx_seq_one_letter_code
_entity_poly.pdbx_strand_id
1 'polypeptide(L)'
;MTKDHGPSIKNDEVYESLREDGASKEKAARIANAQANDEMSPSEKGGKASNLEDRTKDELYDRAQELDIDGRSKMDKGELIEAIREH
;
A
#
# COMPACT_ATOMS: atom_id res chain seq x y z
N MET A 1 18.95 16.78 -23.91
CA MET A 1 18.43 15.47 -24.32
C MET A 1 18.85 14.50 -23.23
N THR A 2 17.89 13.94 -22.50
CA THR A 2 18.19 12.97 -21.45
C THR A 2 18.72 11.70 -22.09
N LYS A 3 19.69 11.01 -21.46
CA LYS A 3 20.12 9.70 -21.96
C LYS A 3 19.01 8.68 -21.72
N ASP A 4 18.77 7.84 -22.73
CA ASP A 4 17.94 6.66 -22.60
C ASP A 4 18.74 5.59 -21.83
N HIS A 5 18.29 5.25 -20.63
CA HIS A 5 18.94 4.26 -19.76
C HIS A 5 18.41 2.84 -19.99
N GLY A 6 17.60 2.63 -21.03
CA GLY A 6 16.98 1.37 -21.40
C GLY A 6 15.71 1.06 -20.59
N PRO A 7 15.06 -0.08 -20.87
CA PRO A 7 13.73 -0.43 -20.31
C PRO A 7 13.70 -0.65 -18.80
N SER A 8 14.86 -0.58 -18.13
CA SER A 8 14.99 -0.72 -16.68
C SER A 8 14.69 0.58 -15.93
N ILE A 9 14.76 1.73 -16.60
CA ILE A 9 14.45 3.05 -16.04
C ILE A 9 13.21 3.58 -16.75
N LYS A 10 12.14 3.79 -15.99
CA LYS A 10 10.85 4.23 -16.54
C LYS A 10 10.74 5.75 -16.66
N ASN A 11 11.55 6.49 -15.92
CA ASN A 11 11.61 7.95 -15.99
C ASN A 11 13.09 8.38 -16.00
N ASP A 12 13.64 8.56 -17.20
CA ASP A 12 15.04 8.94 -17.40
C ASP A 12 15.36 10.33 -16.85
N GLU A 13 14.42 11.27 -16.92
CA GLU A 13 14.61 12.66 -16.44
C GLU A 13 14.81 12.70 -14.91
N VAL A 14 13.96 11.99 -14.17
CA VAL A 14 14.07 11.86 -12.71
C VAL A 14 15.34 11.09 -12.34
N TYR A 15 15.68 10.04 -13.10
CA TYR A 15 16.90 9.27 -12.87
C TYR A 15 18.16 10.12 -13.04
N GLU A 16 18.26 10.90 -14.13
CA GLU A 16 19.41 11.77 -14.38
C GLU A 16 19.54 12.88 -13.34
N SER A 17 18.45 13.57 -13.03
CA SER A 17 18.43 14.60 -11.98
C SER A 17 18.97 14.06 -10.65
N LEU A 18 18.50 12.87 -10.24
CA LEU A 18 18.96 12.23 -9.00
C LEU A 18 20.44 11.82 -9.08
N ARG A 19 20.93 11.41 -10.26
CA ARG A 19 22.36 11.08 -10.46
C ARG A 19 23.25 12.31 -10.38
N GLU A 20 22.79 13.45 -10.90
CA GLU A 20 23.46 14.74 -10.82
C GLU A 20 23.50 15.27 -9.37
N ASP A 21 22.42 15.06 -8.62
CA ASP A 21 22.33 15.36 -7.19
C ASP A 21 23.18 14.42 -6.30
N GLY A 22 23.89 13.45 -6.90
CA GLY A 22 24.80 12.54 -6.19
C GLY A 22 24.12 11.28 -5.64
N ALA A 23 22.89 10.97 -6.04
CA ALA A 23 22.26 9.70 -5.68
C ALA A 23 22.98 8.52 -6.35
N SER A 24 23.00 7.39 -5.62
CA SER A 24 23.48 6.13 -6.16
C SER A 24 22.57 5.66 -7.30
N LYS A 25 23.13 4.90 -8.26
CA LYS A 25 22.40 4.34 -9.40
C LYS A 25 21.13 3.61 -8.98
N GLU A 26 21.21 2.79 -7.93
CA GLU A 26 20.07 2.02 -7.43
C GLU A 26 18.99 2.92 -6.81
N LYS A 27 19.39 3.93 -6.02
CA LYS A 27 18.44 4.87 -5.40
C LYS A 27 17.72 5.70 -6.45
N ALA A 28 18.45 6.21 -7.44
CA ALA A 28 17.88 6.96 -8.56
C ALA A 28 16.89 6.08 -9.36
N ALA A 29 17.27 4.85 -9.70
CA ALA A 29 16.40 3.92 -10.43
C ALA A 29 15.12 3.59 -9.67
N ARG A 30 15.22 3.37 -8.35
CA ARG A 30 14.05 3.08 -7.50
C ARG A 30 13.05 4.23 -7.50
N ILE A 31 13.53 5.46 -7.34
CA ILE A 31 12.67 6.66 -7.29
C ILE A 31 12.08 6.95 -8.67
N ALA A 32 12.89 6.90 -9.72
CA ALA A 32 12.44 7.07 -11.10
C ALA A 32 11.36 6.06 -11.49
N ASN A 33 11.55 4.78 -11.13
CA ASN A 33 10.58 3.73 -11.43
C ASN A 33 9.32 3.81 -10.57
N ALA A 34 9.42 4.31 -9.34
CA ALA A 34 8.28 4.54 -8.46
C ALA A 34 7.44 5.74 -8.92
N GLN A 35 8.06 6.84 -9.32
CA GLN A 35 7.37 8.03 -9.82
C GLN A 35 6.77 7.84 -11.20
N ALA A 36 7.36 6.98 -12.04
CA ALA A 36 6.79 6.63 -13.34
C ALA A 36 5.52 5.77 -13.27
N ASN A 37 5.09 5.38 -12.07
CA ASN A 37 3.94 4.53 -11.85
C ASN A 37 2.87 5.34 -11.11
N ASP A 38 2.18 6.20 -11.86
CA ASP A 38 1.08 7.06 -11.37
C ASP A 38 -0.03 6.24 -10.66
N GLU A 39 -0.25 4.99 -11.09
CA GLU A 39 -1.22 4.06 -10.49
C GLU A 39 -0.77 3.50 -9.13
N MET A 40 0.52 3.59 -8.81
CA MET A 40 1.08 2.98 -7.61
C MET A 40 1.50 4.08 -6.64
N SER A 41 0.53 4.86 -6.15
CA SER A 41 0.68 5.77 -5.01
C SER A 41 1.47 5.08 -3.88
N PRO A 42 2.79 5.33 -3.72
CA PRO A 42 3.59 4.61 -2.75
C PRO A 42 3.20 5.01 -1.31
N SER A 43 2.57 6.17 -1.15
CA SER A 43 1.93 6.64 0.09
C SER A 43 0.62 5.92 0.41
N GLU A 44 -0.06 5.30 -0.56
CA GLU A 44 -1.33 4.58 -0.35
C GLU A 44 -1.15 3.08 -0.14
N LYS A 45 0.08 2.54 -0.30
CA LYS A 45 0.33 1.09 -0.17
C LYS A 45 0.14 0.54 1.26
N GLY A 46 -0.21 1.40 2.23
CA GLY A 46 -0.60 1.00 3.59
C GLY A 46 -2.00 1.47 4.03
N GLY A 47 -2.81 2.06 3.14
CA GLY A 47 -4.05 2.76 3.52
C GLY A 47 -5.37 2.09 3.14
N LYS A 48 -5.34 1.00 2.35
CA LYS A 48 -6.55 0.29 1.95
C LYS A 48 -6.80 -0.91 2.84
N ALA A 49 -7.01 -0.66 4.13
CA ALA A 49 -7.67 -1.60 5.03
C ALA A 49 -9.21 -1.68 4.76
N SER A 50 -9.61 -1.19 3.57
CA SER A 50 -10.95 -1.03 3.04
C SER A 50 -11.78 -2.32 3.06
N ASN A 51 -11.15 -3.49 2.97
CA ASN A 51 -11.91 -4.73 2.84
C ASN A 51 -12.77 -5.08 4.07
N LEU A 52 -12.44 -4.59 5.26
CA LEU A 52 -13.25 -4.80 6.47
C LEU A 52 -14.16 -3.60 6.77
N GLU A 53 -13.70 -2.39 6.48
CA GLU A 53 -14.48 -1.16 6.69
C GLU A 53 -15.70 -1.08 5.77
N ASP A 54 -15.61 -1.66 4.57
CA ASP A 54 -16.70 -1.75 3.60
C ASP A 54 -17.72 -2.87 3.91
N ARG A 55 -17.38 -3.84 4.77
CA ARG A 55 -18.27 -4.95 5.12
C ARG A 55 -19.39 -4.53 6.05
N THR A 56 -20.53 -5.20 5.97
CA THR A 56 -21.61 -5.03 6.94
C THR A 56 -21.20 -5.57 8.32
N LYS A 57 -21.89 -5.10 9.37
CA LYS A 57 -21.65 -5.62 10.74
C LYS A 57 -21.87 -7.13 10.80
N ASP A 58 -22.87 -7.64 10.08
CA ASP A 58 -23.20 -9.06 10.05
C ASP A 58 -22.08 -9.89 9.40
N GLU A 59 -21.53 -9.44 8.27
CA GLU A 59 -20.37 -10.09 7.65
C GLU A 59 -19.12 -10.07 8.54
N LEU A 60 -18.93 -9.00 9.30
CA LEU A 60 -17.84 -8.91 10.27
C LEU A 60 -18.09 -9.81 11.49
N TYR A 61 -19.34 -9.93 11.92
CA TYR A 61 -19.72 -10.83 13.00
C TYR A 61 -19.52 -12.29 12.62
N ASP A 62 -19.93 -12.68 11.42
CA ASP A 62 -19.72 -14.02 10.87
C ASP A 62 -18.22 -14.31 10.76
N ARG A 63 -17.45 -13.34 10.25
CA ARG A 63 -15.99 -13.48 10.16
C ARG A 63 -15.34 -13.62 11.54
N ALA A 64 -15.78 -12.83 12.52
CA ALA A 64 -15.32 -12.94 13.90
C ALA A 64 -15.72 -14.28 14.54
N GLN A 65 -16.84 -14.87 14.14
CA GLN A 65 -17.26 -16.21 14.56
C GLN A 65 -16.38 -17.31 13.94
N GLU A 66 -16.06 -17.22 12.65
CA GLU A 66 -15.13 -18.16 11.99
C GLU A 66 -13.74 -18.17 12.64
N LEU A 67 -13.35 -17.03 13.21
CA LEU A 67 -12.09 -16.85 13.90
C LEU A 67 -12.19 -17.16 15.40
N ASP A 68 -13.34 -17.59 15.93
CA ASP A 68 -13.53 -17.84 17.37
C ASP A 68 -13.18 -16.63 18.27
N ILE A 69 -13.48 -15.40 17.81
CA ILE A 69 -13.31 -14.18 18.60
C ILE A 69 -14.35 -14.16 19.74
N ASP A 70 -13.86 -14.13 20.97
CA ASP A 70 -14.68 -13.99 22.17
C ASP A 70 -15.24 -12.57 22.31
N GLY A 71 -16.46 -12.46 22.85
CA GLY A 71 -17.10 -11.16 23.05
C GLY A 71 -17.63 -10.50 21.77
N ARG A 72 -17.48 -11.11 20.59
CA ARG A 72 -18.00 -10.63 19.29
C ARG A 72 -19.48 -10.20 19.30
N SER A 73 -20.31 -10.84 20.12
CA SER A 73 -21.74 -10.52 20.26
C SER A 73 -22.02 -9.20 20.96
N LYS A 74 -21.05 -8.65 21.68
CA LYS A 74 -21.12 -7.34 22.33
C LYS A 74 -20.44 -6.25 21.51
N MET A 75 -19.64 -6.63 20.51
CA MET A 75 -18.84 -5.70 19.71
C MET A 75 -19.70 -4.92 18.71
N ASP A 76 -19.37 -3.65 18.52
CA ASP A 76 -19.84 -2.86 17.39
C ASP A 76 -19.02 -3.14 16.11
N LYS A 77 -19.41 -2.52 15.00
CA LYS A 77 -18.76 -2.76 13.70
C LYS A 77 -17.26 -2.44 13.75
N GLY A 78 -16.87 -1.36 14.42
CA GLY A 78 -15.48 -0.95 14.58
C GLY A 78 -14.70 -1.94 15.42
N GLU A 79 -15.24 -2.30 16.59
CA GLU A 79 -14.63 -3.30 17.48
C GLU A 79 -14.47 -4.67 16.80
N LEU A 80 -15.42 -5.10 15.97
CA LEU A 80 -15.29 -6.31 15.16
C LEU A 80 -14.15 -6.20 14.15
N ILE A 81 -14.01 -5.06 13.46
CA ILE A 81 -12.92 -4.84 12.50
C ILE A 81 -11.56 -4.90 13.21
N GLU A 82 -11.44 -4.24 14.37
CA GLU A 82 -10.21 -4.24 15.16
C GLU A 82 -9.87 -5.66 15.64
N ALA A 83 -10.83 -6.36 16.23
CA ALA A 83 -10.62 -7.73 16.70
C ALA A 83 -10.23 -8.69 15.57
N ILE A 84 -10.82 -8.54 14.37
CA ILE A 84 -10.44 -9.33 13.18
C ILE A 84 -9.05 -8.96 12.67
N ARG A 85 -8.58 -7.73 12.86
CA ARG A 85 -7.23 -7.30 12.46
C ARG A 85 -6.15 -7.77 13.42
N GLU A 86 -6.48 -7.92 14.70
CA GLU A 86 -5.54 -8.33 15.76
C GLU A 86 -5.42 -9.85 15.94
N HIS A 87 -6.24 -10.64 15.24
CA HIS A 87 -6.23 -12.11 15.26
C HIS A 87 -5.44 -12.70 14.08
#